data_AF-A0A392QBV2-F1
#
_entry.id   AF-A0A392QBV2-F1
#
_cell.length_a   1.000
_cell.length_b   1.000
_cell.length_c   1.000
_cell.angle_alpha   90.00
_cell.angle_beta   90.00
_cell.angle_gamma   90.00
#
_symmetry.space_group_name_H-M   'P 1'
#
loop_
_entity.id
_entity.type
_entity.pdbx_description
1 polymer ?
#
loop_
_entity_poly.entity_id
_entity_poly.type
_entity_poly.pdbx_seq_one_letter_code
_entity_poly.pdbx_strand_id
1 'polypeptide(L)'
;MTVLDELLPISIEMAKRNLKGIWNFTNPGVISHNEILELYRDYIDPSFKWQNFDLVEQAKVIVAQRSNNEMDGSKLKKEFPELLSIKDSVIKFVFEPNKKT
;
A
#
# COMPACT_ATOMS: atom_id res chain seq x y z
N MET A 1 -1.91 -2.45 2.66
CA MET A 1 -2.15 -1.22 1.87
C MET A 1 -2.61 -1.62 0.46
N THR A 2 -3.39 -0.78 -0.22
CA THR A 2 -3.98 -1.10 -1.54
C THR A 2 -3.47 -0.10 -2.57
N VAL A 3 -2.72 -0.58 -3.57
CA VAL A 3 -2.30 0.25 -4.72
C VAL A 3 -3.38 0.18 -5.78
N LEU A 4 -4.12 1.28 -5.96
CA LEU A 4 -5.33 1.29 -6.78
C LEU A 4 -5.05 1.03 -8.27
N ASP A 5 -3.94 1.56 -8.80
CA ASP A 5 -3.52 1.38 -10.20
C ASP A 5 -3.33 -0.10 -10.58
N GLU A 6 -2.98 -0.96 -9.62
CA GLU A 6 -2.90 -2.41 -9.82
C GLU A 6 -4.20 -3.13 -9.46
N LEU A 7 -4.83 -2.78 -8.33
CA LEU A 7 -5.94 -3.53 -7.76
C LEU A 7 -7.29 -3.20 -8.41
N LEU A 8 -7.52 -1.99 -8.92
CA LEU A 8 -8.77 -1.67 -9.61
C LEU A 8 -8.97 -2.49 -10.90
N PRO A 9 -7.96 -2.66 -11.78
CA PRO A 9 -8.06 -3.61 -12.89
C PRO A 9 -8.41 -5.04 -12.43
N ILE A 10 -7.78 -5.52 -11.35
CA ILE A 10 -8.08 -6.83 -10.76
C ILE A 10 -9.55 -6.91 -10.34
N SER A 11 -10.11 -5.88 -9.71
CA SER A 11 -11.51 -5.86 -9.29
C SER A 11 -12.50 -6.04 -10.46
N ILE A 12 -12.16 -5.50 -11.64
CA ILE A 12 -12.96 -5.66 -12.86
C ILE A 12 -12.90 -7.12 -13.33
N GLU A 13 -11.70 -7.73 -13.29
CA GLU A 13 -11.53 -9.15 -13.62
C GLU A 13 -12.27 -10.06 -12.63
N MET A 14 -12.29 -9.73 -11.34
CA MET A 14 -13.09 -10.45 -10.34
C MET A 14 -14.58 -10.43 -10.70
N ALA A 15 -15.10 -9.28 -11.12
CA ALA A 15 -16.49 -9.13 -11.54
C ALA A 15 -16.80 -9.97 -12.80
N LYS A 16 -15.93 -9.91 -13.83
CA LYS A 16 -16.06 -10.73 -15.04
C LYS A 16 -16.06 -12.24 -14.74
N ARG A 17 -15.23 -12.67 -13.77
CA ARG A 17 -15.13 -14.05 -13.31
C ARG A 17 -16.25 -14.44 -12.32
N ASN A 18 -17.18 -13.54 -12.02
CA ASN A 18 -18.26 -13.75 -11.04
C ASN A 18 -17.74 -14.20 -9.66
N LEU A 19 -16.57 -13.71 -9.24
CA LEU A 19 -16.03 -14.01 -7.92
C LEU A 19 -16.87 -13.33 -6.84
N LYS A 20 -17.24 -14.10 -5.81
CA LYS A 20 -18.17 -13.68 -4.76
C LYS A 20 -17.55 -13.88 -3.38
N GLY A 21 -18.26 -13.41 -2.35
CA GLY A 21 -17.84 -13.47 -0.96
C GLY A 21 -16.80 -12.40 -0.61
N ILE A 22 -16.16 -12.57 0.54
CA ILE A 22 -15.27 -11.56 1.13
C ILE A 22 -13.83 -11.80 0.65
N TRP A 23 -13.13 -10.71 0.33
CA TRP A 23 -11.73 -10.72 -0.09
C TRP A 23 -10.97 -9.62 0.65
N ASN A 24 -9.85 -9.98 1.28
CA ASN A 24 -8.88 -9.00 1.75
C ASN A 24 -8.22 -8.36 0.53
N PHE A 25 -8.48 -7.07 0.32
CA PHE A 25 -8.17 -6.39 -0.94
C PHE A 25 -7.01 -5.42 -0.80
N THR A 26 -5.88 -5.94 -0.33
CA THR A 26 -4.60 -5.24 -0.22
C THR A 26 -3.51 -6.04 -0.93
N ASN A 27 -2.47 -5.36 -1.39
CA ASN A 27 -1.27 -6.03 -1.85
C ASN A 27 -0.67 -6.89 -0.72
N PRO A 28 -0.08 -8.06 -1.01
CA PRO A 28 0.58 -8.91 -0.02
C PRO A 28 1.74 -8.20 0.69
N GLY A 29 1.88 -8.48 1.98
CA GLY A 29 2.90 -7.93 2.86
C GLY A 29 2.54 -6.56 3.44
N VAL A 30 3.51 -5.98 4.13
CA VAL A 30 3.36 -4.73 4.86
C VAL A 30 4.40 -3.70 4.41
N ILE A 31 4.05 -2.43 4.57
CA ILE A 31 4.98 -1.31 4.40
C ILE A 31 4.66 -0.26 5.46
N SER A 32 5.70 0.26 6.08
CA SER A 32 5.61 1.30 7.11
C SER A 32 5.57 2.70 6.48
N HIS A 33 5.16 3.69 7.28
CA HIS A 33 5.20 5.09 6.89
C HIS A 33 6.63 5.53 6.52
N ASN A 34 7.64 5.12 7.28
CA ASN A 34 9.03 5.51 7.03
C ASN A 34 9.56 4.96 5.70
N GLU A 35 9.25 3.69 5.38
CA GLU A 35 9.64 3.12 4.08
C GLU A 35 8.99 3.88 2.90
N ILE A 36 7.74 4.33 3.04
CA ILE A 36 7.09 5.19 2.03
C ILE A 36 7.76 6.56 1.92
N LEU A 37 8.12 7.19 3.04
CA LEU A 37 8.76 8.51 3.06
C LEU A 37 10.20 8.45 2.52
N GLU A 38 10.91 7.34 2.72
CA GLU A 38 12.19 7.07 2.07
C GLU A 38 12.05 7.00 0.55
N LEU A 39 11.08 6.23 0.05
CA LEU A 39 10.78 6.19 -1.39
C LEU A 39 10.38 7.57 -1.94
N TYR A 40 9.59 8.34 -1.18
CA TYR A 40 9.23 9.70 -1.57
C TYR A 40 10.46 10.60 -1.67
N ARG A 41 11.35 10.55 -0.69
CA ARG A 41 12.61 11.31 -0.73
C ARG A 41 13.45 10.91 -1.95
N ASP A 42 13.61 9.61 -2.19
CA ASP A 42 14.54 9.12 -3.19
C ASP A 42 14.02 9.25 -4.64
N TYR A 43 12.71 9.22 -4.85
CA TYR A 43 12.09 9.29 -6.18
C TYR A 43 11.48 10.66 -6.51
N ILE A 44 11.03 11.43 -5.52
CA ILE A 44 10.20 12.63 -5.75
C ILE A 44 10.89 13.91 -5.28
N ASP A 45 11.44 13.92 -4.06
CA ASP A 45 12.07 15.10 -3.47
C ASP A 45 13.24 14.74 -2.53
N PRO A 46 14.49 14.77 -3.01
CA PRO A 46 15.67 14.44 -2.20
C PRO A 46 15.88 15.35 -0.98
N SER A 47 15.24 16.53 -0.96
CA SER A 47 15.34 17.47 0.15
C SER A 47 14.28 17.24 1.25
N PHE A 48 13.32 16.35 0.99
CA PHE A 48 12.23 16.05 1.91
C PHE A 48 12.73 15.49 3.24
N LYS A 49 12.19 16.02 4.34
CA LYS A 49 12.51 15.62 5.72
C LYS A 49 11.23 15.39 6.49
N TRP A 50 11.29 14.45 7.43
CA TRP A 50 10.19 14.14 8.34
C TRP A 50 10.72 13.90 9.74
N GLN A 51 9.80 13.92 10.71
CA GLN A 51 10.06 13.56 12.09
C GLN A 51 9.06 12.48 12.51
N ASN A 52 9.53 11.49 13.25
CA ASN A 52 8.66 10.47 13.83
C ASN A 52 8.07 10.98 15.15
N PHE A 53 6.88 10.48 15.48
CA PHE A 53 6.25 10.67 16.77
C PHE A 53 6.43 9.43 17.63
N ASP A 54 6.50 9.61 18.94
CA ASP A 54 6.20 8.52 19.87
C ASP A 54 4.67 8.32 20.02
N LEU A 55 4.27 7.21 20.63
CA LEU A 55 2.84 6.89 20.81
C LEU A 55 2.11 7.89 21.72
N VAL A 56 2.82 8.54 22.65
CA VAL A 56 2.25 9.52 23.58
C VAL A 56 1.95 10.82 22.85
N GLU A 57 2.85 11.25 21.98
CA GLU A 57 2.66 12.38 21.07
C GLU A 57 1.52 12.10 20.10
N GLN A 58 1.50 10.90 19.50
CA GLN A 58 0.44 10.51 18.57
C GLN A 58 -0.95 10.58 19.23
N ALA A 59 -1.08 10.08 20.46
CA ALA A 59 -2.34 10.07 21.22
C ALA A 59 -2.89 11.46 21.55
N LYS A 60 -2.02 12.49 21.59
CA LYS A 60 -2.45 13.88 21.79
C LYS A 60 -3.06 14.50 20.54
N VAL A 61 -2.74 13.98 19.37
CA VAL A 61 -3.09 14.56 18.06
C VAL A 61 -4.26 13.82 17.41
N ILE A 62 -4.40 12.51 17.65
CA ILE A 62 -5.48 11.71 17.06
C ILE A 62 -6.72 11.70 17.96
N VAL A 63 -7.89 12.00 17.38
CA VAL A 63 -9.20 11.94 18.07
C VAL A 63 -9.58 10.50 18.45
N ALA A 64 -9.08 9.51 17.70
CA ALA A 64 -9.29 8.09 17.94
C ALA A 64 -8.10 7.27 17.42
N GLN A 65 -7.89 6.09 18.01
CA GLN A 65 -6.87 5.14 17.56
C GLN A 65 -7.09 4.74 16.10
N ARG A 66 -5.99 4.48 15.39
CA ARG A 66 -5.99 4.00 14.00
C ARG A 66 -5.73 2.50 13.96
N SER A 67 -6.40 1.81 13.04
CA SER A 67 -6.17 0.38 12.83
C SER A 67 -4.79 0.18 12.20
N ASN A 68 -3.96 -0.66 12.83
CA ASN A 68 -2.69 -1.13 12.31
C ASN A 68 -2.75 -2.66 12.24
N ASN A 69 -2.84 -3.20 11.04
CA ASN A 69 -2.98 -4.63 10.82
C ASN A 69 -2.31 -5.05 9.51
N GLU A 70 -2.06 -6.36 9.40
CA GLU A 70 -1.77 -7.03 8.15
C GLU A 70 -2.98 -7.88 7.77
N MET A 71 -3.46 -7.77 6.54
CA MET A 71 -4.54 -8.60 6.04
C MET A 71 -3.96 -9.75 5.21
N ASP A 72 -4.38 -10.98 5.50
CA ASP A 72 -3.94 -12.16 4.75
C ASP A 72 -4.41 -12.07 3.29
N GLY A 73 -3.46 -11.90 2.38
CA GLY A 73 -3.68 -11.81 0.93
C GLY A 73 -3.64 -13.17 0.21
N SER A 74 -3.50 -14.29 0.91
CA SER A 74 -3.33 -15.63 0.33
C SER A 74 -4.43 -15.98 -0.66
N LYS A 75 -5.70 -15.70 -0.30
CA LYS A 75 -6.87 -15.95 -1.16
C LYS A 75 -6.79 -15.15 -2.47
N LEU A 76 -6.47 -13.87 -2.40
CA LEU A 76 -6.38 -12.98 -3.57
C LEU A 76 -5.20 -13.36 -4.45
N LYS A 77 -4.03 -13.59 -3.86
CA LYS A 77 -2.79 -13.97 -4.56
C LYS A 77 -2.91 -15.34 -5.25
N LYS A 78 -3.70 -16.27 -4.71
CA LYS A 78 -3.98 -17.55 -5.36
C LYS A 78 -4.77 -17.37 -6.66
N GLU A 79 -5.73 -16.43 -6.69
CA GLU A 79 -6.56 -16.15 -7.86
C GLU A 79 -5.86 -15.24 -8.89
N PHE A 80 -4.98 -14.35 -8.42
CA PHE A 80 -4.17 -13.43 -9.22
C PHE A 80 -2.68 -13.60 -8.88
N PRO A 81 -2.00 -14.66 -9.39
CA PRO A 81 -0.59 -14.93 -9.09
C PRO A 81 0.36 -13.80 -9.50
N GLU A 82 -0.04 -12.95 -10.43
CA GLU A 82 0.68 -11.77 -10.90
C GLU A 82 0.67 -10.59 -9.91
N LEU A 83 -0.25 -10.59 -8.93
CA LEU A 83 -0.41 -9.50 -7.95
C LEU A 83 0.89 -9.22 -7.19
N LEU A 84 1.45 -8.04 -7.35
CA LEU A 84 2.72 -7.67 -6.73
C LEU A 84 2.60 -7.48 -5.22
N SER A 85 3.73 -7.69 -4.53
CA SER A 85 3.86 -7.32 -3.11
C SER A 85 3.66 -5.81 -2.96
N ILE A 86 3.34 -5.36 -1.75
CA ILE A 86 3.10 -3.93 -1.53
C ILE A 86 4.33 -3.07 -1.86
N LYS A 87 5.54 -3.56 -1.61
CA LYS A 87 6.78 -2.81 -1.90
C LYS A 87 7.00 -2.66 -3.40
N ASP A 88 6.87 -3.76 -4.14
CA ASP A 88 7.09 -3.76 -5.60
C ASP A 88 6.00 -2.98 -6.33
N SER A 89 4.75 -3.14 -5.90
CA SER A 89 3.59 -2.46 -6.49
C SER A 89 3.70 -0.95 -6.36
N VAL A 90 4.03 -0.47 -5.15
CA VAL A 90 4.19 0.97 -4.88
C VAL A 90 5.34 1.56 -5.70
N ILE A 91 6.46 0.85 -5.82
CA ILE A 91 7.57 1.32 -6.67
C ILE A 91 7.13 1.42 -8.13
N LYS A 92 6.61 0.32 -8.68
CA LYS A 92 6.26 0.22 -10.11
C LYS A 92 5.16 1.18 -10.54
N PHE A 93 4.08 1.26 -9.78
CA PHE A 93 2.88 2.00 -10.18
C PHE A 93 2.84 3.43 -9.64
N VAL A 94 3.55 3.72 -8.54
CA VAL A 94 3.50 5.04 -7.90
C VAL A 94 4.82 5.80 -8.05
N PHE A 95 5.96 5.25 -7.64
CA PHE A 95 7.19 6.04 -7.58
C PHE A 95 7.98 6.11 -8.89
N GLU A 96 8.15 5.02 -9.62
CA GLU A 96 8.85 5.03 -10.91
C GLU A 96 8.20 5.98 -11.92
N PRO A 97 6.87 5.99 -12.12
CA PRO A 97 6.23 6.86 -13.11
C PRO A 97 6.25 8.34 -12.71
N ASN A 98 6.36 8.63 -11.41
CA ASN A 98 6.38 10.00 -10.88
C ASN A 98 7.80 10.50 -10.56
N LYS A 99 8.84 9.72 -10.90
CA LYS A 99 10.22 10.05 -10.59
C LYS A 99 10.58 11.42 -11.17
N LYS A 100 11.03 12.34 -10.32
CA LYS A 100 11.53 13.65 -10.76
C LYS A 100 13.02 13.52 -11.09
N THR A 101 13.38 13.93 -12.30
CA THR A 101 14.78 14.10 -12.76
C THR A 101 15.35 15.44 -12.32
#